data_AF-A0A356U4R6-F1
#
_entry.id   AF-A0A356U4R6-F1
#
_cell.length_a   1.000
_cell.length_b   1.000
_cell.length_c   1.000
_cell.angle_alpha   90.00
_cell.angle_beta   90.00
_cell.angle_gamma   90.00
#
_symmetry.space_group_name_H-M   'P 1'
#
loop_
_entity.id
_entity.type
_entity.pdbx_description
1 polymer ?
#
loop_
_entity_poly.entity_id
_entity_poly.type
_entity_poly.pdbx_seq_one_letter_code
_entity_poly.pdbx_strand_id
1 'polypeptide(L)'
;INWAGGGMNFSLVVNEAVGLQLPLGFLGTFRVDEEKTEGLEARLANEFPGASVVRVGDVLEPVEALLRSLKLLLTSLAAALLIGALMVLVSALFAQIRLRADEINTRRMLGASAAQVGQMIRRETLALALLVLLVGGLMGTGLVVVLFVGVLDRPVVVPWTMLLAGLLVPLVVLVGGAAREGRKIMRQNAQY
;
A
#
# COMPACT_ATOMS: atom_id res chain seq x y z
N ILE A 1 -14.28 -11.91 -24.90
CA ILE A 1 -14.75 -10.56 -25.29
C ILE A 1 -13.87 -9.55 -24.58
N ASN A 2 -13.05 -8.80 -25.32
CA ASN A 2 -12.11 -7.83 -24.75
C ASN A 2 -12.79 -6.45 -24.71
N TRP A 3 -13.38 -6.11 -23.56
CA TRP A 3 -14.11 -4.85 -23.35
C TRP A 3 -13.20 -3.61 -23.28
N ALA A 4 -11.90 -3.78 -23.05
CA ALA A 4 -10.94 -2.68 -22.90
C ALA A 4 -10.51 -2.03 -24.22
N GLY A 5 -10.86 -2.64 -25.37
CA GLY A 5 -10.45 -2.13 -26.68
C GLY A 5 -11.26 -0.93 -27.19
N GLY A 6 -12.39 -0.59 -26.54
CA GLY A 6 -13.25 0.51 -26.99
C GLY A 6 -13.85 0.34 -28.39
N GLY A 7 -13.78 -0.88 -28.94
CA GLY A 7 -14.31 -1.22 -30.25
C GLY A 7 -15.83 -1.39 -30.22
N MET A 8 -16.47 -1.08 -31.34
CA MET A 8 -17.91 -1.34 -31.54
C MET A 8 -18.17 -2.86 -31.48
N ASN A 9 -18.92 -3.32 -30.49
CA ASN A 9 -19.20 -4.75 -30.23
C ASN A 9 -20.68 -5.12 -30.48
N PHE A 10 -21.35 -4.48 -31.44
CA PHE A 10 -22.72 -4.82 -31.82
C PHE A 10 -22.78 -5.25 -33.29
N SER A 11 -23.67 -6.21 -33.59
CA SER A 11 -23.99 -6.64 -34.95
C SER A 11 -25.33 -6.06 -35.36
N LEU A 12 -25.37 -5.24 -36.42
CA LEU A 12 -26.62 -4.84 -37.04
C LEU A 12 -27.02 -5.88 -38.10
N VAL A 13 -28.17 -6.52 -37.91
CA VAL A 13 -28.76 -7.41 -38.93
C VAL A 13 -29.81 -6.61 -39.69
N VAL A 14 -29.52 -6.27 -40.95
CA VAL A 14 -30.41 -5.46 -41.80
C VAL A 14 -30.93 -6.32 -42.94
N ASN A 15 -32.23 -6.24 -43.20
CA ASN A 15 -32.86 -6.85 -44.36
C ASN A 15 -32.50 -6.06 -45.64
N GLU A 16 -32.07 -6.74 -46.70
CA GLU A 16 -31.67 -6.13 -47.99
C GLU A 16 -32.71 -5.15 -48.56
N ALA A 17 -34.01 -5.42 -48.38
CA ALA A 17 -35.08 -4.55 -48.88
C ALA A 17 -35.16 -3.18 -48.17
N VAL A 18 -34.62 -3.09 -46.95
CA VAL A 18 -34.62 -1.87 -46.12
C VAL A 18 -33.25 -1.19 -46.12
N GLY A 19 -32.17 -1.96 -46.32
CA GLY A 19 -30.77 -1.51 -46.34
C GLY A 19 -30.48 -0.31 -47.26
N LEU A 20 -31.14 -0.27 -48.42
CA LEU A 20 -30.92 0.73 -49.48
C LEU A 20 -31.57 2.10 -49.22
N GLN A 21 -32.48 2.21 -48.26
CA GLN A 21 -33.20 3.46 -47.94
C GLN A 21 -32.81 4.05 -46.58
N LEU A 22 -31.91 3.40 -45.84
CA LEU A 22 -31.44 3.92 -44.56
C LEU A 22 -30.53 5.14 -44.79
N PRO A 23 -30.79 6.29 -44.17
CA PRO A 23 -29.77 7.32 -44.05
C PRO A 23 -28.63 6.70 -43.24
N LEU A 24 -27.55 6.30 -43.92
CA LEU A 24 -26.39 5.67 -43.31
C LEU A 24 -25.77 6.65 -42.31
N GLY A 25 -26.06 6.47 -41.02
CA GLY A 25 -25.36 7.15 -39.94
C GLY A 25 -23.96 6.55 -39.78
N PHE A 26 -22.93 7.37 -39.90
CA PHE A 26 -21.56 6.94 -39.60
C PHE A 26 -21.42 6.76 -38.08
N LEU A 27 -20.94 5.59 -37.64
CA LEU A 27 -20.63 5.31 -36.25
C LEU A 27 -19.15 4.94 -36.16
N GLY A 28 -18.41 5.65 -35.31
CA GLY A 28 -16.97 5.46 -35.16
C GLY A 28 -16.52 5.84 -33.76
N THR A 29 -15.53 5.12 -33.24
CA THR A 29 -14.84 5.47 -32.01
C THR A 29 -13.42 5.91 -32.37
N PHE A 30 -12.98 7.02 -31.80
CA PHE A 30 -11.64 7.54 -32.01
C PHE A 30 -11.05 7.96 -30.66
N ARG A 31 -9.76 7.65 -30.46
CA ARG A 31 -9.03 8.05 -29.26
C ARG A 31 -8.27 9.33 -29.58
N VAL A 32 -8.51 10.37 -28.79
CA VAL A 32 -7.92 11.70 -28.99
C VAL A 32 -7.27 12.12 -27.69
N ASP A 33 -6.07 12.67 -27.78
CA ASP A 33 -5.38 13.24 -26.63
C ASP A 33 -6.10 14.51 -26.17
N GLU A 34 -6.18 14.71 -24.86
CA GLU A 34 -7.02 15.72 -24.22
C GLU A 34 -6.76 17.15 -24.73
N GLU A 35 -5.51 17.48 -25.09
CA GLU A 35 -5.11 18.76 -25.68
C GLU A 35 -5.71 19.06 -27.06
N LYS A 36 -6.22 18.05 -27.78
CA LYS A 36 -6.77 18.18 -29.14
C LYS A 36 -8.29 18.03 -29.20
N THR A 37 -8.94 17.80 -28.06
CA THR A 37 -10.36 17.45 -27.98
C THR A 37 -11.28 18.64 -28.28
N GLU A 38 -10.99 19.83 -27.72
CA GLU A 38 -11.86 21.02 -27.87
C GLU A 38 -11.97 21.49 -29.33
N GLY A 39 -10.87 21.44 -30.08
CA GLY A 39 -10.87 21.82 -31.51
C GLY A 39 -11.47 20.76 -32.43
N LEU A 40 -11.51 19.50 -32.00
CA LEU A 40 -12.06 18.40 -32.77
C LEU A 40 -13.59 18.33 -32.65
N GLU A 41 -14.14 18.55 -31.46
CA GLU A 41 -15.60 18.56 -31.25
C GLU A 41 -16.28 19.67 -32.07
N ALA A 42 -15.68 20.87 -32.09
CA ALA A 42 -16.17 21.98 -32.91
C ALA A 42 -16.09 21.69 -34.42
N ARG A 43 -15.08 20.94 -34.88
CA ARG A 43 -14.97 20.53 -36.30
C ARG A 43 -15.99 19.46 -36.64
N LEU A 44 -16.17 18.46 -35.78
CA LEU A 44 -17.14 17.38 -35.95
C LEU A 44 -18.59 17.88 -35.91
N ALA A 45 -18.89 18.85 -35.03
CA ALA A 45 -20.22 19.47 -34.98
C ALA A 45 -20.54 20.29 -36.24
N ASN A 46 -19.53 20.90 -36.88
CA ASN A 46 -19.70 21.64 -38.13
C ASN A 46 -19.81 20.71 -39.35
N GLU A 47 -19.02 19.63 -39.40
CA GLU A 47 -18.96 18.72 -40.54
C GLU A 47 -20.08 17.65 -40.51
N PHE A 48 -20.55 17.28 -39.31
CA PHE A 48 -21.63 16.32 -39.08
C PHE A 48 -22.68 16.86 -38.09
N PRO A 49 -23.48 17.87 -38.46
CA PRO A 49 -24.45 18.52 -37.56
C PRO A 49 -25.58 17.61 -37.04
N GLY A 50 -25.76 16.42 -37.61
CA GLY A 50 -26.69 15.40 -37.13
C GLY A 50 -26.07 14.28 -36.29
N ALA A 51 -24.75 14.32 -36.02
CA ALA A 51 -24.05 13.30 -35.25
C ALA A 51 -24.03 13.64 -33.75
N SER A 52 -24.39 12.66 -32.91
CA SER A 52 -24.24 12.75 -31.46
C SER A 52 -22.84 12.30 -31.05
N VAL A 53 -22.05 13.22 -30.49
CA VAL A 53 -20.71 12.92 -29.95
C VAL A 53 -20.85 12.61 -28.46
N VAL A 54 -20.47 11.40 -28.05
CA VAL A 54 -20.50 10.98 -26.64
C VAL A 54 -19.08 10.85 -26.13
N ARG A 55 -18.72 11.70 -25.16
CA ARG A 55 -17.41 11.67 -24.51
C ARG A 55 -17.41 10.63 -23.40
N VAL A 56 -16.70 9.53 -23.62
CA VAL A 56 -16.57 8.45 -22.63
C VAL A 56 -15.72 8.90 -21.41
N GLY A 57 -14.82 9.86 -21.60
CA GLY A 57 -13.98 10.43 -20.53
C GLY A 57 -14.78 11.00 -19.34
N ASP A 58 -15.86 11.73 -19.62
CA ASP A 58 -16.70 12.37 -18.59
C ASP A 58 -17.39 11.35 -17.66
N VAL A 59 -17.56 10.11 -18.13
CA VAL A 59 -18.13 9.02 -17.33
C VAL A 59 -17.05 8.31 -16.52
N LEU A 60 -15.80 8.31 -16.98
CA LEU A 60 -14.67 7.67 -16.30
C LEU A 60 -14.08 8.57 -15.22
N GLU A 61 -14.08 9.90 -15.40
CA GLU A 61 -13.50 10.84 -14.45
C GLU A 61 -14.08 10.73 -13.03
N PRO A 62 -15.41 10.62 -12.82
CA PRO A 62 -15.98 10.38 -11.49
C PRO A 62 -15.54 9.04 -10.89
N VAL A 63 -15.42 8.00 -11.72
CA VAL A 63 -14.97 6.66 -11.28
C VAL A 63 -13.52 6.71 -10.81
N GLU A 64 -12.65 7.38 -11.57
CA GLU A 64 -11.25 7.57 -11.19
C GLU A 64 -11.12 8.40 -9.91
N ALA A 65 -11.92 9.47 -9.77
CA ALA A 65 -11.95 10.29 -8.56
C ALA A 65 -12.39 9.50 -7.32
N LEU A 66 -13.39 8.63 -7.46
CA LEU A 66 -13.84 7.72 -6.41
C LEU A 66 -12.74 6.72 -6.04
N LEU A 67 -12.13 6.06 -7.03
CA LEU A 67 -11.04 5.11 -6.80
C LEU A 67 -9.83 5.78 -6.13
N ARG A 68 -9.48 7.00 -6.53
CA ARG A 68 -8.41 7.79 -5.91
C ARG A 68 -8.72 8.13 -4.45
N SER A 69 -9.95 8.53 -4.16
CA SER A 69 -10.41 8.82 -2.80
C SER A 69 -10.35 7.58 -1.92
N LEU A 70 -10.85 6.44 -2.41
CA LEU A 70 -10.76 5.16 -1.71
C LEU A 70 -9.31 4.75 -1.44
N LYS A 71 -8.44 4.87 -2.43
CA LYS A 71 -7.00 4.60 -2.27
C LYS A 71 -6.39 5.46 -1.16
N LEU A 72 -6.69 6.76 -1.15
CA LEU A 72 -6.17 7.68 -0.12
C LEU A 72 -6.69 7.35 1.28
N LEU A 73 -7.98 7.05 1.41
CA LEU A 73 -8.59 6.65 2.67
C LEU A 73 -7.95 5.38 3.23
N LEU A 74 -7.85 4.33 2.40
CA LEU A 74 -7.25 3.06 2.81
C LEU A 74 -5.77 3.20 3.15
N THR A 75 -5.02 3.96 2.36
CA THR A 75 -3.58 4.20 2.63
C THR A 75 -3.40 4.97 3.94
N SER A 76 -4.24 5.96 4.23
CA SER A 76 -4.19 6.72 5.47
C SER A 76 -4.55 5.86 6.68
N LEU A 77 -5.57 5.01 6.55
CA LEU A 77 -5.94 4.04 7.58
C LEU A 77 -4.80 3.06 7.86
N ALA A 78 -4.19 2.51 6.80
CA ALA A 78 -3.05 1.61 6.94
C ALA A 78 -1.87 2.30 7.64
N ALA A 79 -1.57 3.55 7.29
CA ALA A 79 -0.53 4.33 7.96
C ALA A 79 -0.82 4.52 9.47
N ALA A 80 -2.06 4.86 9.83
CA ALA A 80 -2.47 5.00 11.23
C ALA A 80 -2.33 3.67 12.01
N LEU A 81 -2.74 2.54 11.39
CA LEU A 81 -2.58 1.21 11.98
C LEU A 81 -1.11 0.84 12.18
N LEU A 82 -0.24 1.14 11.21
CA LEU A 82 1.20 0.90 11.33
C LEU A 82 1.83 1.69 12.48
N ILE A 83 1.44 2.97 12.63
CA ILE A 83 1.89 3.80 13.76
C ILE A 83 1.41 3.19 15.09
N GLY A 84 0.14 2.81 15.18
CA GLY A 84 -0.42 2.18 16.37
C GLY A 84 0.29 0.88 16.74
N ALA A 85 0.49 0.00 15.76
CA ALA A 85 1.22 -1.26 15.95
C ALA A 85 2.66 -1.01 16.44
N LEU A 86 3.35 -0.02 15.87
CA LEU A 86 4.69 0.37 16.31
C LEU A 86 4.70 0.88 17.75
N MET A 87 3.72 1.70 18.14
CA MET A 87 3.58 2.17 19.52
C MET A 87 3.38 1.01 20.50
N VAL A 88 2.56 0.02 20.13
CA VAL A 88 2.37 -1.20 20.93
C VAL A 88 3.67 -1.97 21.09
N LEU A 89 4.43 -2.17 20.00
CA LEU A 89 5.72 -2.87 20.04
C LEU A 89 6.74 -2.16 20.94
N VAL A 90 6.85 -0.83 20.84
CA VAL A 90 7.73 -0.04 21.70
C VAL A 90 7.31 -0.12 23.17
N SER A 91 6.00 -0.09 23.43
CA SER A 91 5.47 -0.17 24.80
C SER A 91 5.75 -1.54 25.42
N ALA A 92 5.55 -2.61 24.65
CA ALA A 92 5.87 -3.97 25.07
C ALA A 92 7.36 -4.15 25.36
N LEU A 93 8.23 -3.60 24.50
CA LEU A 93 9.69 -3.60 24.71
C LEU A 93 10.08 -2.92 26.03
N PHE A 94 9.54 -1.73 26.29
CA PHE A 94 9.85 -1.01 27.51
C PHE A 94 9.31 -1.71 28.76
N ALA A 95 8.12 -2.32 28.69
CA ALA A 95 7.60 -3.14 29.77
C ALA A 95 8.52 -4.35 30.05
N GLN A 96 8.95 -5.06 29.00
CA GLN A 96 9.86 -6.19 29.11
C GLN A 96 11.18 -5.81 29.80
N ILE A 97 11.80 -4.69 29.39
CA ILE A 97 13.07 -4.24 29.96
C ILE A 97 12.92 -3.87 31.45
N ARG A 98 11.81 -3.22 31.83
CA ARG A 98 11.53 -2.85 33.23
C ARG A 98 11.35 -4.07 34.12
N LEU A 99 10.61 -5.08 33.67
CA LEU A 99 10.37 -6.31 34.42
C LEU A 99 11.66 -7.11 34.70
N ARG A 100 12.70 -6.88 33.90
CA ARG A 100 14.00 -7.57 34.04
C ARG A 100 15.00 -6.81 34.91
N ALA A 101 14.58 -5.71 35.55
CA ALA A 101 15.46 -4.94 36.43
C ALA A 101 16.04 -5.80 37.56
N ASP A 102 15.24 -6.69 38.14
CA ASP A 102 15.66 -7.58 39.24
C ASP A 102 16.67 -8.62 38.76
N GLU A 103 16.42 -9.27 37.62
CA GLU A 103 17.37 -10.19 36.99
C GLU A 103 18.71 -9.52 36.66
N ILE A 104 18.65 -8.27 36.19
CA ILE A 104 19.83 -7.46 35.89
C ILE A 104 20.62 -7.17 37.16
N ASN A 105 19.95 -6.81 38.26
CA ASN A 105 20.59 -6.54 39.53
C ASN A 105 21.27 -7.78 40.10
N THR A 106 20.59 -8.94 40.08
CA THR A 106 21.20 -10.21 40.50
C THR A 106 22.43 -10.55 39.64
N ARG A 107 22.38 -10.33 38.32
CA ARG A 107 23.56 -10.54 37.45
C ARG A 107 24.71 -9.58 37.77
N ARG A 108 24.41 -8.33 38.12
CA ARG A 108 25.44 -7.37 38.55
C ARG A 108 26.08 -7.76 39.87
N MET A 109 25.31 -8.32 40.81
CA MET A 109 25.85 -8.87 42.07
C MET A 109 26.83 -10.03 41.83
N LEU A 110 26.62 -10.81 40.77
CA LEU A 110 27.53 -11.87 40.32
C LEU A 110 28.75 -11.36 39.53
N GLY A 111 28.96 -10.04 39.44
CA GLY A 111 30.12 -9.42 38.80
C GLY A 111 29.93 -9.05 37.33
N ALA A 112 28.71 -9.14 36.77
CA ALA A 112 28.47 -8.70 35.41
C ALA A 112 28.66 -7.18 35.27
N SER A 113 29.50 -6.77 34.34
CA SER A 113 29.69 -5.35 34.01
C SER A 113 28.43 -4.77 33.35
N ALA A 114 28.22 -3.46 33.50
CA ALA A 114 27.13 -2.77 32.82
C ALA A 114 27.20 -2.99 31.29
N ALA A 115 28.38 -2.91 30.68
CA ALA A 115 28.55 -3.13 29.24
C ALA A 115 28.04 -4.51 28.78
N GLN A 116 28.31 -5.57 29.55
CA GLN A 116 27.83 -6.93 29.25
C GLN A 116 26.30 -7.01 29.30
N VAL A 117 25.66 -6.42 30.31
CA VAL A 117 24.19 -6.40 30.43
C VAL A 117 23.56 -5.65 29.25
N GLY A 118 24.10 -4.49 28.87
CA GLY A 118 23.58 -3.72 27.74
C GLY A 118 23.72 -4.45 26.40
N GLN A 119 24.83 -5.16 26.20
CA GLN A 119 25.04 -5.97 25.00
C GLN A 119 24.07 -7.16 24.93
N MET A 120 23.78 -7.79 26.08
CA MET A 120 22.81 -8.88 26.18
C MET A 120 21.40 -8.41 25.79
N ILE A 121 20.91 -7.31 26.39
CA ILE A 121 19.58 -6.76 26.08
C ILE A 121 19.49 -6.43 24.58
N ARG A 122 20.52 -5.80 24.02
CA ARG A 122 20.53 -5.46 22.59
C ARG A 122 20.44 -6.68 21.68
N ARG A 123 21.17 -7.76 22.00
CA ARG A 123 21.13 -9.01 21.22
C ARG A 123 19.76 -9.68 21.31
N GLU A 124 19.17 -9.70 22.49
CA GLU A 124 17.84 -10.26 22.70
C GLU A 124 16.76 -9.47 21.94
N THR A 125 16.75 -8.15 22.08
CA THR A 125 15.81 -7.30 21.33
C THR A 125 16.02 -7.44 19.82
N LEU A 126 17.27 -7.53 19.36
CA LEU A 126 17.55 -7.74 17.93
C LEU A 126 16.99 -9.09 17.44
N ALA A 127 17.22 -10.17 18.19
CA ALA A 127 16.72 -11.49 17.82
C ALA A 127 15.18 -11.52 17.78
N LEU A 128 14.52 -10.95 18.79
CA LEU A 128 13.07 -10.86 18.83
C LEU A 128 12.51 -9.98 17.71
N ALA A 129 13.14 -8.83 17.44
CA ALA A 129 12.73 -7.94 16.35
C ALA A 129 12.84 -8.65 15.00
N LEU A 130 13.95 -9.34 14.73
CA LEU A 130 14.13 -10.10 13.48
C LEU A 130 13.09 -11.21 13.32
N LEU A 131 12.73 -11.90 14.41
CA LEU A 131 11.69 -12.93 14.38
C LEU A 131 10.32 -12.32 14.07
N VAL A 132 9.96 -11.22 14.72
CA VAL A 132 8.70 -10.49 14.46
C VAL A 132 8.64 -10.01 13.01
N LEU A 133 9.74 -9.43 12.50
CA LEU A 133 9.84 -8.99 11.11
C LEU A 133 9.70 -10.16 10.12
N LEU A 134 10.34 -11.29 10.40
CA LEU A 134 10.28 -12.47 9.55
C LEU A 134 8.85 -13.03 9.49
N VAL A 135 8.24 -13.27 10.65
CA VAL A 135 6.88 -13.83 10.74
C VAL A 135 5.86 -12.85 10.16
N GLY A 136 5.92 -11.58 10.57
CA GLY A 136 5.01 -10.55 10.05
C GLY A 136 5.17 -10.30 8.56
N GLY A 137 6.41 -10.29 8.07
CA GLY A 137 6.73 -10.15 6.65
C GLY A 137 6.19 -11.32 5.83
N LEU A 138 6.40 -12.56 6.28
CA LEU A 138 5.90 -13.76 5.61
C LEU A 138 4.36 -13.83 5.63
N MET A 139 3.73 -13.53 6.76
CA MET A 139 2.26 -13.53 6.87
C MET A 139 1.64 -12.44 6.00
N GLY A 140 2.18 -11.22 6.05
CA GLY A 140 1.67 -10.09 5.27
C GLY A 140 1.82 -10.31 3.76
N THR A 141 3.02 -10.71 3.32
CA THR A 141 3.26 -11.01 1.89
C THR A 141 2.47 -12.24 1.43
N GLY A 142 2.40 -13.28 2.26
CA GLY A 142 1.59 -14.47 1.99
C GLY A 142 0.12 -14.14 1.80
N LEU A 143 -0.46 -13.30 2.66
CA LEU A 143 -1.85 -12.85 2.53
C LEU A 143 -2.08 -12.09 1.22
N VAL A 144 -1.16 -11.19 0.84
CA VAL A 144 -1.25 -10.46 -0.43
C VAL A 144 -1.21 -11.42 -1.62
N VAL A 145 -0.30 -12.39 -1.62
CA VAL A 145 -0.19 -13.38 -2.69
C VAL A 145 -1.48 -14.19 -2.80
N VAL A 146 -2.03 -14.67 -1.69
CA VAL A 146 -3.28 -15.44 -1.66
C VAL A 146 -4.45 -14.62 -2.20
N LEU A 147 -4.58 -13.35 -1.82
CA LEU A 147 -5.67 -12.49 -2.29
C LEU A 147 -5.55 -12.17 -3.79
N PHE A 148 -4.36 -11.80 -4.26
CA PHE A 148 -4.17 -11.36 -5.64
C PHE A 148 -4.22 -12.51 -6.64
N VAL A 149 -3.54 -13.62 -6.31
CA VAL A 149 -3.48 -14.79 -7.19
C VAL A 149 -4.73 -15.65 -7.04
N GLY A 150 -5.24 -15.82 -5.82
CA GLY A 150 -6.34 -16.75 -5.55
C GLY A 150 -7.74 -16.16 -5.69
N VAL A 151 -7.92 -14.86 -5.48
CA VAL A 151 -9.26 -14.22 -5.52
C VAL A 151 -9.40 -13.26 -6.70
N LEU A 152 -8.34 -12.53 -7.04
CA LEU A 152 -8.40 -11.45 -8.03
C LEU A 152 -7.88 -11.86 -9.41
N ASP A 153 -7.25 -13.04 -9.58
CA ASP A 153 -6.58 -13.49 -10.81
C ASP A 153 -5.63 -12.43 -11.40
N ARG A 154 -4.95 -11.68 -10.54
CA ARG A 154 -4.02 -10.61 -10.93
C ARG A 154 -2.61 -10.92 -10.47
N PRO A 155 -1.58 -10.58 -11.28
CA PRO A 155 -0.20 -10.71 -10.83
C PRO A 155 0.06 -9.76 -9.66
N VAL A 156 0.81 -10.26 -8.67
CA VAL A 156 1.22 -9.47 -7.51
C VAL A 156 2.30 -8.49 -7.93
N VAL A 157 2.02 -7.19 -7.79
CA VAL A 157 3.04 -6.14 -7.92
C VAL A 157 3.49 -5.77 -6.51
N VAL A 158 4.71 -6.15 -6.14
CA VAL A 158 5.25 -5.86 -4.81
C VAL A 158 5.94 -4.49 -4.81
N PRO A 159 5.44 -3.50 -4.05
CA PRO A 159 6.13 -2.22 -3.88
C PRO A 159 7.30 -2.41 -2.90
N TRP A 160 8.49 -2.73 -3.44
CA TRP A 160 9.70 -2.99 -2.64
C TRP A 160 10.04 -1.86 -1.66
N THR A 161 9.82 -0.60 -2.03
CA THR A 161 10.07 0.56 -1.17
C THR A 161 9.21 0.54 0.09
N MET A 162 7.92 0.25 -0.04
CA MET A 162 7.00 0.17 1.10
C MET A 162 7.28 -1.06 1.96
N LEU A 163 7.62 -2.19 1.35
CA LEU A 163 7.97 -3.41 2.08
C LEU A 163 9.25 -3.21 2.89
N LEU A 164 10.29 -2.65 2.29
CA LEU A 164 11.55 -2.35 2.99
C LEU A 164 11.35 -1.31 4.09
N ALA A 165 10.57 -0.25 3.83
CA ALA A 165 10.25 0.74 4.86
C ALA A 165 9.48 0.11 6.03
N GLY A 166 8.50 -0.74 5.75
CA GLY A 166 7.69 -1.45 6.74
C GLY A 166 8.50 -2.42 7.61
N LEU A 167 9.64 -2.94 7.12
CA LEU A 167 10.55 -3.77 7.89
C LEU A 167 11.61 -2.95 8.62
N LEU A 168 12.27 -2.03 7.93
CA LEU A 168 13.42 -1.30 8.48
C LEU A 168 13.02 -0.29 9.57
N VAL A 169 11.89 0.39 9.43
CA VAL A 169 11.46 1.41 10.41
C VAL A 169 11.22 0.78 11.79
N PRO A 170 10.42 -0.29 11.95
CA PRO A 170 10.26 -0.95 13.24
C PRO A 170 11.57 -1.49 13.81
N LEU A 171 12.44 -2.07 12.97
CA LEU A 171 13.73 -2.60 13.43
C LEU A 171 14.60 -1.50 14.05
N VAL A 172 14.75 -0.38 13.36
CA VAL A 172 15.55 0.76 13.83
C VAL A 172 14.95 1.34 15.12
N VAL A 173 13.63 1.50 15.17
CA VAL A 173 12.93 2.04 16.34
C VAL A 173 13.07 1.13 17.56
N LEU A 174 12.93 -0.19 17.39
CA LEU A 174 13.05 -1.14 18.50
C LEU A 174 14.49 -1.25 19.01
N VAL A 175 15.46 -1.41 18.12
CA VAL A 175 16.88 -1.51 18.50
C VAL A 175 17.37 -0.19 19.12
N GLY A 176 16.99 0.94 18.54
CA GLY A 176 17.32 2.27 19.07
C GLY A 176 16.64 2.55 20.42
N GLY A 177 15.36 2.17 20.55
CA GLY A 177 14.58 2.27 21.79
C GLY A 177 15.20 1.46 22.93
N ALA A 178 15.56 0.20 22.67
CA ALA A 178 16.23 -0.65 23.66
C ALA A 178 17.58 -0.07 24.10
N ALA A 179 18.38 0.46 23.17
CA ALA A 179 19.65 1.09 23.51
C ALA A 179 19.49 2.37 24.35
N ARG A 180 18.40 3.12 24.16
CA ARG A 180 18.10 4.32 24.95
C ARG A 180 17.63 3.96 26.35
N GLU A 181 16.68 3.03 26.48
CA GLU A 181 16.11 2.65 27.78
C GLU A 181 17.13 1.85 28.63
N GLY A 182 17.91 0.97 28.02
CA GLY A 182 18.99 0.24 28.70
C GLY A 182 20.05 1.18 29.31
N ARG A 183 20.44 2.24 28.59
CA ARG A 183 21.35 3.28 29.11
C ARG A 183 20.75 4.05 30.29
N LYS A 184 19.43 4.27 30.29
CA LYS A 184 18.73 4.98 31.36
C LYS A 184 18.78 4.20 32.68
N ILE A 185 18.50 2.90 32.64
CA ILE A 185 18.53 2.02 33.82
C ILE A 185 19.95 1.95 34.41
N MET A 186 20.97 1.86 33.56
CA MET A 186 22.37 1.85 34.01
C MET A 186 22.79 3.11 34.76
N ARG A 187 22.29 4.28 34.33
CA ARG A 187 22.59 5.56 34.97
C ARG A 187 21.92 5.70 36.34
N GLN A 188 20.72 5.16 36.50
CA GLN A 188 19.99 5.21 37.77
C GLN A 188 20.63 4.34 38.84
N ASN A 189 21.17 3.17 38.48
CA ASN A 189 21.85 2.25 39.42
C ASN A 189 23.33 2.61 39.67
N ALA A 190 23.79 3.81 39.27
CA ALA A 190 25.12 4.33 39.61
C ALA A 190 25.05 5.44 40.68
N GLN A 191 23.84 5.80 41.15
CA GLN A 191 23.60 6.79 42.19
C GLN A 191 23.27 6.19 43.57
N TYR A 192 23.41 4.86 43.70
CA TYR A 192 23.34 4.11 44.95
C TYR A 192 24.61 3.27 45.08
#